data_AF-A0A414X795-F1
#
_entry.id   AF-A0A414X795-F1
#
_cell.length_a   1.000
_cell.length_b   1.000
_cell.length_c   1.000
_cell.angle_alpha   90.00
_cell.angle_beta   90.00
_cell.angle_gamma   90.00
#
_symmetry.space_group_name_H-M   'P 1'
#
loop_
_entity.id
_entity.type
_entity.pdbx_description
1 polymer ?
#
loop_
_entity_poly.entity_id
_entity_poly.type
_entity_poly.pdbx_seq_one_letter_code
_entity_poly.pdbx_strand_id
1 'polypeptide(L)' 'MKRDKSITNKNIFVTSERKHTDTESGEYNYNISYLGNYELCELTAEEVVELIACLQNALQSNGEKGVKL' A
#
# COMPACT_ATOMS: atom_id res chain seq x y z
N MET A 1 -12.30 11.18 -24.25
CA MET A 1 -12.06 10.92 -22.81
C MET A 1 -10.56 10.89 -22.58
N LYS A 2 -10.01 11.78 -21.73
CA LYS A 2 -8.62 11.63 -21.27
C LYS A 2 -8.57 10.32 -20.48
N ARG A 3 -7.76 9.35 -20.91
CA ARG A 3 -7.48 8.17 -20.09
C ARG A 3 -6.78 8.69 -18.84
N ASP A 4 -7.47 8.72 -17.71
CA ASP A 4 -6.82 8.96 -16.43
C ASP A 4 -5.69 7.93 -16.33
N LYS A 5 -4.45 8.44 -16.23
CA LYS A 5 -3.28 7.58 -16.04
C LYS A 5 -3.59 6.73 -14.79
N SER A 6 -3.54 5.41 -14.95
CA SER A 6 -3.79 4.41 -13.91
C SER A 6 -3.23 4.87 -12.55
N ILE A 7 -3.97 4.61 -11.47
CA ILE A 7 -3.52 4.88 -10.09
C ILE A 7 -2.09 4.34 -9.85
N THR A 8 -1.74 3.27 -10.57
CA THR A 8 -0.44 2.62 -10.53
C THR A 8 0.72 3.49 -11.00
N ASN A 9 0.50 4.48 -11.87
CA ASN A 9 1.59 5.20 -12.57
C ASN A 9 1.80 6.63 -12.07
N LYS A 10 1.18 6.99 -10.94
CA LYS A 10 1.15 8.39 -10.48
C LYS A 10 1.27 8.57 -8.97
N ASN A 11 1.13 7.52 -8.17
CA ASN A 11 1.04 7.70 -6.72
C ASN A 11 1.57 6.49 -5.95
N ILE A 12 1.58 6.61 -4.62
CA ILE A 12 1.73 5.50 -3.68
C ILE A 12 0.40 4.74 -3.61
N PHE A 13 0.44 3.42 -3.73
CA PHE A 13 -0.74 2.57 -3.62
C PHE A 13 -0.38 1.18 -3.06
N VAL A 14 -1.38 0.50 -2.51
CA VAL A 14 -1.25 -0.87 -2.03
C VAL A 14 -1.85 -1.83 -3.05
N THR A 15 -1.15 -2.93 -3.33
CA THR A 15 -1.69 -4.07 -4.08
C THR A 15 -1.68 -5.31 -3.20
N SER A 16 -2.65 -6.19 -3.40
CA SER A 16 -2.63 -7.52 -2.80
C SER A 16 -2.32 -8.58 -3.84
N GLU A 17 -1.51 -9.56 -3.45
CA GLU A 17 -1.16 -10.72 -4.25
C GLU A 17 -1.46 -11.98 -3.43
N ARG A 18 -2.13 -12.97 -4.04
CA ARG A 18 -2.38 -14.25 -3.35
C ARG A 18 -1.06 -14.98 -3.18
N LYS A 19 -0.77 -15.42 -1.96
CA LYS A 19 0.32 -16.34 -1.68
C LYS A 19 -0.01 -17.67 -2.37
N HIS A 20 0.86 -18.14 -3.25
CA HIS A 20 0.71 -19.43 -3.90
C HIS A 20 1.50 -20.48 -3.11
N THR A 21 0.95 -20.89 -1.97
CA THR A 21 1.46 -22.04 -1.21
C THR A 21 0.44 -23.17 -1.31
N ASP A 22 0.92 -24.39 -1.56
CA ASP A 22 0.07 -25.59 -1.74
C ASP A 22 -0.77 -25.95 -0.49
N THR A 23 -0.50 -25.29 0.63
CA THR A 23 -1.05 -25.61 1.96
C THR A 23 -1.99 -24.55 2.55
N GLU A 24 -1.99 -23.31 2.06
CA GLU A 24 -2.75 -22.21 2.69
C GLU A 24 -3.68 -21.50 1.70
N SER A 25 -4.95 -21.91 1.74
CA SER A 25 -6.02 -21.19 1.04
C SER A 25 -6.41 -19.94 1.82
N GLY A 26 -5.88 -18.78 1.44
CA GLY A 26 -6.41 -17.49 1.91
C GLY A 26 -5.38 -16.43 2.28
N GLU A 27 -4.09 -16.74 2.24
CA GLU A 27 -3.07 -15.74 2.58
C GLU A 27 -2.85 -14.77 1.40
N TYR A 28 -2.92 -13.48 1.68
CA TYR A 28 -2.56 -12.40 0.77
C TYR A 28 -1.29 -11.73 1.29
N ASN A 29 -0.34 -11.55 0.39
CA ASN A 29 0.75 -10.60 0.56
C ASN A 29 0.28 -9.24 0.08
N TYR A 30 0.76 -8.19 0.74
CA TYR A 30 0.49 -6.83 0.34
C TYR A 30 1.80 -6.15 -0.04
N ASN A 31 1.77 -5.40 -1.14
CA ASN A 31 2.91 -4.65 -1.63
C ASN A 31 2.56 -3.16 -1.65
N ILE A 32 3.50 -2.32 -1.24
CA ILE A 32 3.39 -0.87 -1.36
C ILE A 32 4.21 -0.45 -2.56
N SER A 33 3.56 0.23 -3.49
CA SER A 33 4.13 0.62 -4.77
C SER A 33 4.22 2.12 -4.91
N TYR A 34 5.26 2.63 -5.56
CA TYR A 34 5.39 4.03 -5.97
C TYR A 34 5.74 4.12 -7.45
N LEU A 35 4.96 4.89 -8.21
CA LEU A 35 5.14 5.05 -9.66
C LEU A 35 5.25 3.73 -10.45
N GLY A 36 4.57 2.69 -9.96
CA GLY A 36 4.51 1.37 -10.60
C GLY A 36 5.64 0.42 -10.21
N ASN A 37 6.54 0.82 -9.30
CA ASN A 37 7.57 -0.05 -8.74
C ASN A 37 7.18 -0.48 -7.34
N TYR A 38 7.55 -1.70 -6.96
CA TYR A 38 7.42 -2.17 -5.58
C TYR A 38 8.51 -1.56 -4.71
N GLU A 39 8.10 -0.87 -3.65
CA GLU A 39 9.00 -0.27 -2.66
C GLU A 39 9.08 -1.15 -1.40
N LEU A 40 7.95 -1.78 -1.04
CA LEU A 40 7.86 -2.78 0.03
C LEU A 40 7.01 -3.95 -0.47
N CYS A 41 7.48 -5.18 -0.25
CA CYS A 41 6.84 -6.39 -0.74
C CYS A 41 6.51 -7.35 0.41
N GLU A 42 5.59 -8.27 0.16
CA GLU A 42 5.32 -9.43 1.03
C GLU A 42 4.92 -9.05 2.46
N LEU A 43 4.25 -7.92 2.62
CA LEU A 43 3.74 -7.47 3.91
C LEU A 43 2.46 -8.21 4.26
N THR A 44 2.24 -8.45 5.54
CA THR A 44 0.94 -8.82 6.09
C THR A 44 -0.02 -7.63 6.07
N ALA A 45 -1.32 -7.90 6.19
CA ALA A 45 -2.33 -6.85 6.31
C ALA A 45 -2.08 -5.93 7.52
N GLU A 46 -1.65 -6.51 8.65
CA GLU A 46 -1.37 -5.78 9.89
C GLU A 46 -0.20 -4.82 9.73
N GLU A 47 0.91 -5.28 9.13
CA GLU A 47 2.09 -4.44 8.86
C GLU A 47 1.75 -3.26 7.94
N VAL A 48 0.93 -3.46 6.92
CA VAL A 48 0.49 -2.37 6.04
C VAL A 48 -0.32 -1.33 6.80
N VAL A 49 -1.26 -1.76 7.64
CA VAL A 49 -2.09 -0.86 8.45
C VAL A 49 -1.23 -0.05 9.42
N GLU A 50 -0.31 -0.70 10.12
CA GLU A 50 0.60 -0.02 11.05
C GLU A 50 1.50 0.99 10.34
N LEU A 51 2.05 0.62 9.17
CA LEU A 51 2.92 1.50 8.41
C LEU A 51 2.17 2.73 7.89
N ILE A 52 0.96 2.56 7.35
CA ILE A 52 0.13 3.68 6.91
C ILE A 52 -0.23 4.59 8.11
N ALA A 53 -0.61 4.01 9.25
CA ALA A 53 -0.92 4.77 10.45
C ALA A 53 0.30 5.57 10.95
N CYS A 54 1.49 4.96 10.94
CA CYS A 54 2.74 5.62 11.29
C CYS A 54 3.02 6.84 10.39
N LEU A 55 2.91 6.67 9.07
CA LEU A 55 3.11 7.76 8.11
C LEU A 55 2.08 8.87 8.27
N GLN A 56 0.81 8.52 8.46
CA GLN A 56 -0.25 9.51 8.73
C GLN A 56 0.01 10.30 10.02
N ASN A 57 0.48 9.63 11.07
CA ASN A 57 0.83 10.28 12.33
C ASN A 57 2.02 11.24 12.14
N ALA A 58 3.06 10.83 11.40
CA ALA A 58 4.22 11.68 11.13
C ALA A 58 3.83 12.96 10.37
N LEU A 59 2.95 12.86 9.38
CA LEU A 59 2.40 14.03 8.68
C LEU A 59 1.68 14.97 9.65
N GLN A 60 0.79 14.42 10.49
CA GLN A 60 0.05 15.20 11.48
C GLN A 60 0.97 15.89 12.49
N SER A 61 1.98 15.19 13.01
CA SER A 61 2.98 15.76 13.93
C SER A 61 3.78 16.90 13.31
N ASN A 62 3.98 16.87 11.99
CA ASN A 62 4.69 17.92 11.24
C ASN A 62 3.77 19.07 10.78
N GLY A 63 2.51 19.10 11.23
CA GLY A 63 1.55 20.15 10.85
C GLY A 63 0.97 19.98 9.45
N GLU A 64 1.29 18.88 8.77
CA GLU A 64 0.67 18.50 7.50
C GLU A 64 -0.63 17.72 7.76
N LYS A 65 -1.70 18.05 7.05
CA LYS A 65 -2.96 17.30 7.18
C LYS A 65 -2.85 16.00 6.39
N GLY A 66 -2.53 14.90 7.08
CA GLY A 66 -2.72 13.56 6.52
C GLY A 66 -4.18 13.35 6.08
N VAL A 67 -4.39 12.64 4.96
CA VAL A 67 -5.73 12.26 4.51
C VAL A 67 -6.24 11.15 5.42
N LYS A 68 -7.41 11.35 6.07
CA LYS A 68 -8.09 10.28 6.81
C LYS A 68 -8.56 9.21 5.81
N LEU A 69 -8.22 7.94 6.11
CA LEU A 69 -8.76 6.77 5.41
C LEU A 69 -10.27 6.63 5.63
#